data_AF-A0A1B5KYE8-F1
#
_entry.id   AF-A0A1B5KYE8-F1
#
_cell.length_a   1.000
_cell.length_b   1.000
_cell.length_c   1.000
_cell.angle_alpha   90.00
_cell.angle_beta   90.00
_cell.angle_gamma   90.00
#
_symmetry.space_group_name_H-M   'P 1'
#
loop_
_entity.id
_entity.type
_entity.pdbx_description
1 polymer ?
#
loop_
_entity_poly.entity_id
_entity_poly.type
_entity_poly.pdbx_seq_one_letter_code
_entity_poly.pdbx_strand_id
1 'polypeptide(L)'
;MFAATCIGVILLVVLVEFFRRLGKEYDAFILRQFQRESSKRYIDGNSFGSQLVTFRATLLQQSTRAALHAVTFGGATCLAGMRTSQFSKPGAISRRFPRQSRSLGPPWRRGCCQRPYATTAPLESSDSQAERPKPPFRLETGIGLFAKRPPRPFPPPFTSPPSGSFSDPLSTHHRSRDRRSFVNGELIKGLTNGDDAVYASESFICANDGVGAWAVRPRGHAGLWSRLILHFWAAEVERDMSHPSSRDEPHRPDSISMLQTAYEKTLDATLAHDWQGTTTACGAQLLVRHENEGSSDKPMPLLLVTQLGDGQVMVIRPRSKKVIFKTAEQWHWFDCPRQLGTNSPDTPKDNAVTDAVDLEVGDVVLAMTDGVIDNLWDHEIVENVLQSLSSWERNPGKSRPKEERESGHPGMSAVAADLVEAARAIAVDPFAESPFMEKAIEEGLASEGGKLDDISVVAALCVENK
;
A
#
# COMPACT_ATOMS: atom_id res chain seq x y z
N MET A 1 -21.62 -49.59 17.94
CA MET A 1 -22.36 -48.73 16.98
C MET A 1 -21.68 -47.38 16.68
N PHE A 2 -20.50 -47.04 17.24
CA PHE A 2 -19.82 -45.75 16.98
C PHE A 2 -19.01 -45.68 15.67
N ALA A 3 -18.49 -46.81 15.15
CA ALA A 3 -17.68 -46.80 13.93
C ALA A 3 -18.50 -46.53 12.65
N ALA A 4 -19.76 -46.98 12.62
CA ALA A 4 -20.67 -46.78 11.48
C ALA A 4 -21.08 -45.30 11.27
N THR A 5 -21.07 -44.48 12.33
CA THR A 5 -21.43 -43.06 12.26
C THR A 5 -20.29 -42.18 11.75
N CYS A 6 -19.02 -42.52 12.00
CA CYS A 6 -17.88 -41.73 11.53
C CYS A 6 -17.65 -41.89 10.01
N ILE A 7 -17.80 -43.10 9.48
CA ILE A 7 -17.69 -43.36 8.04
C ILE A 7 -18.80 -42.62 7.28
N GLY A 8 -20.02 -42.59 7.82
CA GLY A 8 -21.15 -41.87 7.22
C GLY A 8 -20.91 -40.36 7.10
N VAL A 9 -20.31 -39.72 8.11
CA VAL A 9 -20.00 -38.29 8.07
C VAL A 9 -18.89 -38.00 7.06
N ILE A 10 -17.83 -38.81 7.00
CA ILE A 10 -16.75 -38.66 6.02
C ILE A 10 -17.30 -38.79 4.60
N LEU A 11 -18.11 -39.81 4.34
CA LEU A 11 -18.76 -40.00 3.04
C LEU A 11 -19.66 -38.82 2.67
N LEU A 12 -20.41 -38.27 3.64
CA LEU A 12 -21.26 -37.11 3.40
C LEU A 12 -20.45 -35.84 3.07
N VAL A 13 -19.31 -35.61 3.73
CA VAL A 13 -18.40 -34.50 3.41
C VAL A 13 -17.83 -34.65 2.00
N VAL A 14 -17.34 -35.85 1.65
CA VAL A 14 -16.82 -36.12 0.31
C VAL A 14 -17.90 -35.91 -0.75
N LEU A 15 -19.13 -36.34 -0.48
CA LEU A 15 -20.26 -36.18 -1.39
C LEU A 15 -20.67 -34.71 -1.58
N VAL A 16 -20.70 -33.92 -0.50
CA VAL A 16 -20.98 -32.47 -0.56
C VAL A 16 -19.89 -31.74 -1.37
N GLU A 17 -18.63 -32.08 -1.13
CA GLU A 17 -17.50 -31.47 -1.85
C GLU A 17 -17.50 -31.88 -3.34
N PHE A 18 -17.85 -33.12 -3.65
CA PHE A 18 -18.03 -33.60 -5.01
C PHE A 18 -19.11 -32.80 -5.76
N PHE A 19 -20.31 -32.66 -5.18
CA PHE A 19 -21.39 -31.90 -5.82
C PHE A 19 -21.08 -30.40 -5.93
N ARG A 20 -20.29 -29.84 -5.00
CA ARG A 20 -19.81 -28.46 -5.08
C ARG A 20 -18.87 -28.26 -6.28
N ARG A 21 -17.93 -29.19 -6.50
CA ARG A 21 -17.03 -29.18 -7.65
C ARG A 21 -17.77 -29.39 -8.95
N LEU A 22 -18.71 -30.34 -8.97
CA LEU A 22 -19.55 -30.62 -10.14
C LEU A 22 -20.43 -29.42 -10.52
N GLY A 23 -20.93 -28.65 -9.54
CA GLY A 23 -21.62 -27.38 -9.77
C GLY A 23 -20.74 -26.34 -10.47
N LYS A 24 -19.48 -26.18 -10.03
CA LYS A 24 -18.52 -25.26 -10.65
C LYS A 24 -18.15 -25.67 -12.08
N GLU A 25 -17.92 -26.96 -12.30
CA GLU A 25 -17.62 -27.49 -13.63
C GLU A 25 -18.81 -27.37 -14.59
N TYR A 26 -20.04 -27.54 -14.09
CA TYR A 26 -21.25 -27.36 -14.87
C TYR A 26 -21.44 -25.89 -15.30
N ASP A 27 -21.20 -24.94 -14.39
CA ASP A 27 -21.24 -23.51 -14.72
C ASP A 27 -20.14 -23.14 -15.76
N ALA A 28 -18.92 -23.67 -15.60
CA ALA A 28 -17.85 -23.49 -16.58
C ALA A 28 -18.18 -24.13 -17.95
N PHE A 29 -18.86 -25.27 -17.95
CA PHE A 29 -19.32 -25.92 -19.17
C PHE A 29 -20.34 -25.07 -19.93
N ILE A 30 -21.33 -24.48 -19.23
CA ILE A 30 -22.31 -23.57 -19.84
C ILE A 30 -21.60 -22.35 -20.47
N LEU A 31 -20.60 -21.79 -19.78
CA LEU A 31 -19.82 -20.67 -20.30
C LEU A 31 -19.02 -21.04 -21.57
N ARG A 32 -18.41 -22.22 -21.60
CA ARG A 32 -17.71 -22.72 -22.80
C ARG A 32 -18.67 -23.00 -23.96
N GLN A 33 -19.88 -23.50 -23.69
CA GLN A 33 -20.90 -23.62 -24.73
C GLN A 33 -21.30 -22.25 -25.28
N PHE A 34 -21.48 -21.25 -24.42
CA PHE A 34 -21.76 -19.88 -24.82
C PHE A 34 -20.67 -19.29 -25.72
N GLN A 35 -19.40 -19.39 -25.31
CA GLN A 35 -18.27 -18.93 -26.11
C GLN A 35 -18.20 -19.62 -27.47
N ARG A 36 -18.46 -20.93 -27.54
CA ARG A 36 -18.47 -21.66 -28.83
C ARG A 36 -19.61 -21.25 -29.74
N GLU A 37 -20.80 -20.94 -29.21
CA GLU A 37 -21.94 -20.47 -30.00
C GLU A 37 -21.79 -19.02 -30.44
N SER A 38 -21.22 -18.15 -29.61
CA SER A 38 -20.92 -16.76 -29.99
C SER A 38 -19.84 -16.69 -31.07
N SER A 39 -18.76 -17.48 -30.94
CA SER A 39 -17.71 -17.55 -31.96
C SER A 39 -18.22 -18.08 -33.30
N LYS A 40 -19.11 -19.08 -33.32
CA LYS A 40 -19.72 -19.58 -34.57
C LYS A 40 -20.56 -18.52 -35.29
N ARG A 41 -21.30 -17.68 -34.55
CA ARG A 41 -22.12 -16.60 -35.15
C ARG A 41 -21.28 -15.45 -35.69
N TYR A 42 -20.08 -15.22 -35.14
CA TYR A 42 -19.14 -14.23 -35.67
C TYR A 42 -18.51 -14.64 -37.00
N ILE A 43 -18.31 -15.95 -37.22
CA ILE A 43 -17.71 -16.46 -38.47
C ILE A 43 -18.71 -16.42 -39.64
N ASP A 44 -20.02 -16.57 -39.38
CA ASP A 44 -21.05 -16.62 -40.43
C ASP A 44 -21.71 -15.26 -40.77
N GLY A 45 -21.37 -14.17 -40.07
CA GLY A 45 -22.10 -12.89 -40.16
C GLY A 45 -21.26 -11.68 -40.56
N ASN A 46 -21.25 -11.33 -41.85
CA ASN A 46 -20.69 -10.08 -42.37
C ASN A 46 -21.62 -8.88 -42.08
N SER A 47 -21.72 -8.45 -40.83
CA SER A 47 -22.39 -7.19 -40.45
C SER A 47 -21.85 -6.60 -39.15
N PHE A 48 -21.17 -5.46 -39.28
CA PHE A 48 -20.76 -4.58 -38.18
C PHE A 48 -21.98 -3.96 -37.50
N GLY A 49 -22.26 -4.38 -36.27
CA GLY A 49 -23.20 -3.73 -35.36
C GLY A 49 -23.08 -4.34 -33.98
N SER A 50 -22.77 -3.53 -32.95
CA SER A 50 -22.68 -3.96 -31.56
C SER A 50 -24.06 -4.34 -31.03
N GLN A 51 -24.53 -5.54 -31.33
CA GLN A 51 -25.76 -6.07 -30.76
C GLN A 51 -25.44 -6.69 -29.40
N LEU A 52 -25.98 -6.11 -28.32
CA LEU A 52 -25.90 -6.65 -26.97
C LEU A 52 -26.57 -8.04 -26.93
N VAL A 53 -25.78 -9.12 -26.99
CA VAL A 53 -26.30 -10.49 -26.94
C VAL A 53 -26.63 -10.84 -25.49
N THR A 54 -27.90 -10.72 -25.11
CA THR A 54 -28.40 -11.24 -23.82
C THR A 54 -28.85 -12.68 -23.99
N PHE A 55 -28.06 -13.63 -23.47
CA PHE A 55 -28.41 -15.04 -23.48
C PHE A 55 -29.17 -15.43 -22.20
N ARG A 56 -30.34 -16.05 -22.35
CA ARG A 56 -31.10 -16.64 -21.24
C ARG A 56 -30.79 -18.14 -21.17
N ALA A 57 -30.22 -18.58 -20.06
CA ALA A 57 -30.02 -20.02 -19.80
C ALA A 57 -31.35 -20.77 -19.95
N THR A 58 -31.33 -21.93 -20.59
CA THR A 58 -32.54 -22.73 -20.83
C THR A 58 -33.16 -23.18 -19.51
N LEU A 59 -34.47 -23.44 -19.50
CA LEU A 59 -35.16 -23.97 -18.32
C LEU A 59 -34.47 -25.24 -17.79
N LEU A 60 -34.00 -26.10 -18.69
CA LEU A 60 -33.29 -27.32 -18.33
C LEU A 60 -31.97 -27.02 -17.61
N GLN A 61 -31.14 -26.10 -18.14
CA GLN A 61 -29.88 -25.69 -17.50
C GLN A 61 -30.10 -25.03 -16.13
N GLN A 62 -31.13 -24.19 -16.01
CA GLN A 62 -31.49 -23.55 -14.74
C GLN A 62 -32.00 -24.58 -13.73
N SER A 63 -32.79 -25.58 -14.16
CA SER A 63 -33.23 -26.68 -13.30
C SER A 63 -32.07 -27.55 -12.85
N THR A 64 -31.12 -27.89 -13.73
CA THR A 64 -29.92 -28.66 -13.35
C THR A 64 -29.06 -27.89 -12.37
N ARG A 65 -28.82 -26.60 -12.61
CA ARG A 65 -28.08 -25.72 -11.69
C ARG A 65 -28.77 -25.61 -10.33
N ALA A 66 -30.08 -25.41 -10.31
CA ALA A 66 -30.86 -25.35 -9.08
C ALA A 66 -30.80 -26.67 -8.28
N ALA A 67 -30.86 -27.82 -8.96
CA ALA A 67 -30.74 -29.12 -8.33
C ALA A 67 -29.35 -29.33 -7.68
N LEU A 68 -28.27 -28.93 -8.35
CA LEU A 68 -26.91 -29.02 -7.80
C LEU A 68 -26.74 -28.14 -6.55
N HIS A 69 -27.29 -26.92 -6.56
CA HIS A 69 -27.31 -26.04 -5.39
C HIS A 69 -28.18 -26.57 -4.25
N ALA A 70 -29.34 -27.17 -4.56
CA ALA A 70 -30.21 -27.76 -3.54
C ALA A 70 -29.55 -28.96 -2.85
N VAL A 71 -28.85 -29.83 -3.60
CA VAL A 71 -28.14 -31.00 -3.04
C VAL A 71 -26.96 -30.57 -2.16
N THR A 72 -26.18 -29.60 -2.61
CA THR A 72 -25.04 -29.08 -1.82
C THR A 72 -25.50 -28.38 -0.54
N PHE A 73 -26.55 -27.55 -0.62
CA PHE A 73 -27.13 -26.88 0.54
C PHE A 73 -27.78 -27.86 1.52
N GLY A 74 -28.52 -28.86 1.01
CA GLY A 74 -29.13 -29.91 1.82
C GLY A 74 -28.08 -30.75 2.56
N GLY A 75 -27.04 -31.19 1.86
CA GLY A 75 -25.95 -31.96 2.47
C GLY A 75 -25.16 -31.17 3.52
N ALA A 76 -24.88 -29.88 3.25
CA ALA A 76 -24.24 -28.99 4.23
C ALA A 76 -25.11 -28.76 5.48
N THR A 77 -26.43 -28.66 5.30
CA THR A 77 -27.39 -28.51 6.40
C THR A 77 -27.46 -29.78 7.26
N CYS A 78 -27.43 -30.96 6.64
CA CYS A 78 -27.32 -32.23 7.37
C CYS A 78 -26.03 -32.32 8.19
N LEU A 79 -24.88 -31.92 7.62
CA LEU A 79 -23.60 -31.87 8.34
C LEU A 79 -23.65 -30.90 9.54
N ALA A 80 -24.29 -29.74 9.39
CA ALA A 80 -24.46 -28.76 10.47
C ALA A 80 -25.38 -29.30 11.60
N GLY A 81 -26.46 -29.99 11.25
CA GLY A 81 -27.37 -30.62 12.21
C GLY A 81 -26.75 -31.80 12.98
N MET A 82 -25.83 -32.54 12.35
CA MET A 82 -25.10 -33.61 13.05
C MET A 82 -24.11 -33.05 14.08
N ARG A 83 -23.54 -31.86 13.83
CA ARG A 83 -22.61 -31.16 14.74
C ARG A 83 -23.28 -30.62 16.02
N THR A 84 -24.57 -30.30 15.97
CA THR A 84 -25.33 -29.79 17.14
C THR A 84 -25.83 -30.90 18.07
N SER A 85 -25.95 -32.13 17.57
CA SER A 85 -26.41 -33.28 18.36
C SER A 85 -25.36 -33.84 19.35
N GLN A 86 -24.09 -33.45 19.22
CA GLN A 86 -22.98 -33.98 20.04
C GLN A 86 -22.58 -33.07 21.23
N PHE A 87 -23.25 -31.94 21.44
CA PHE A 87 -22.96 -31.04 22.57
C PHE A 87 -24.21 -30.80 23.44
N SER A 88 -24.46 -31.71 24.39
CA SER A 88 -25.33 -31.45 25.54
C SER A 88 -24.58 -30.61 26.58
N LYS A 89 -25.12 -29.43 26.91
CA LYS A 89 -24.60 -28.48 27.92
C LYS A 89 -24.68 -29.05 29.35
N PRO A 90 -23.78 -28.67 30.27
CA PRO A 90 -24.07 -28.69 31.71
C PRO A 90 -24.33 -27.28 32.29
N GLY A 91 -25.48 -27.16 32.96
CA GLY A 91 -25.62 -26.57 34.30
C GLY A 91 -25.39 -25.07 34.51
N ALA A 92 -26.48 -24.30 34.54
CA ALA A 92 -26.51 -22.98 35.17
C ALA A 92 -26.39 -23.09 36.71
N ILE A 93 -25.45 -22.38 37.32
CA ILE A 93 -25.37 -22.19 38.78
C ILE A 93 -25.60 -20.72 39.11
N SER A 94 -26.71 -20.51 39.82
CA SER A 94 -27.12 -19.26 40.47
C SER A 94 -26.28 -19.02 41.72
N ARG A 95 -25.72 -17.82 41.89
CA ARG A 95 -25.25 -17.33 43.20
C ARG A 95 -25.66 -15.88 43.43
N ARG A 96 -26.38 -15.70 44.55
CA ARG A 96 -26.92 -14.46 45.10
C ARG A 96 -25.81 -13.59 45.72
N PHE A 97 -26.04 -12.29 45.65
CA PHE A 97 -25.38 -11.21 46.42
C PHE A 97 -25.56 -11.36 47.94
N PRO A 98 -24.66 -10.71 48.71
CA PRO A 98 -25.06 -9.99 49.91
C PRO A 98 -24.83 -8.47 49.77
N ARG A 99 -25.85 -7.71 50.20
CA ARG A 99 -25.84 -6.28 50.51
C ARG A 99 -25.13 -6.06 51.86
N GLN A 100 -24.31 -5.02 51.96
CA GLN A 100 -24.18 -4.22 53.18
C GLN A 100 -23.97 -2.74 52.85
N SER A 101 -24.31 -1.90 53.81
CA SER A 101 -25.00 -0.61 53.68
C SER A 101 -24.11 0.65 53.77
N ARG A 102 -24.54 1.66 53.01
CA ARG A 102 -24.43 3.14 53.17
C ARG A 102 -23.67 3.71 54.38
N SER A 103 -22.82 4.71 54.09
CA SER A 103 -22.81 5.99 54.83
C SER A 103 -22.59 7.17 53.84
N LEU A 104 -23.14 8.33 54.20
CA LEU A 104 -23.33 9.54 53.39
C LEU A 104 -22.51 10.72 53.94
N GLY A 105 -21.98 11.55 53.03
CA GLY A 105 -21.70 12.99 53.21
C GLY A 105 -20.22 13.39 53.35
N PRO A 106 -19.82 14.68 53.14
CA PRO A 106 -20.49 15.83 52.49
C PRO A 106 -19.62 16.49 51.36
N PRO A 107 -20.08 17.59 50.70
CA PRO A 107 -19.43 18.17 49.51
C PRO A 107 -18.42 19.29 49.87
N TRP A 108 -18.07 20.17 48.90
CA TRP A 108 -17.11 21.32 48.94
C TRP A 108 -15.70 20.92 48.46
N ARG A 109 -14.99 21.62 47.56
CA ARG A 109 -14.99 23.02 47.11
C ARG A 109 -14.25 23.12 45.76
N ARG A 110 -14.64 24.10 44.93
CA ARG A 110 -13.82 24.60 43.80
C ARG A 110 -12.48 25.10 44.35
N GLY A 111 -11.38 24.57 43.84
CA GLY A 111 -10.03 25.10 44.00
C GLY A 111 -9.50 25.53 42.63
N CYS A 112 -9.52 26.83 42.39
CA CYS A 112 -8.75 27.48 41.32
C CYS A 112 -7.27 27.34 41.69
N CYS A 113 -6.51 26.55 40.93
CA CYS A 113 -5.04 26.56 41.03
C CYS A 113 -4.48 27.20 39.76
N GLN A 114 -3.82 28.32 40.02
CA GLN A 114 -3.28 29.27 39.07
C GLN A 114 -2.15 28.64 38.24
N ARG A 115 -2.11 29.04 36.97
CA ARG A 115 -0.95 28.89 36.09
C ARG A 115 0.28 29.52 36.75
N PRO A 116 1.43 28.84 36.81
CA PRO A 116 2.69 29.54 36.97
C PRO A 116 2.98 30.29 35.67
N TYR A 117 3.02 31.61 35.75
CA TYR A 117 3.68 32.45 34.77
C TYR A 117 5.14 31.98 34.67
N ALA A 118 5.52 31.40 33.54
CA ALA A 118 6.92 31.25 33.19
C ALA A 118 7.47 32.63 32.85
N THR A 119 8.32 33.13 33.74
CA THR A 119 9.14 34.33 33.57
C THR A 119 9.90 34.24 32.26
N THR A 120 9.80 35.29 31.45
CA THR A 120 10.62 35.58 30.28
C THR A 120 12.10 35.49 30.63
N ALA A 121 12.75 34.42 30.19
CA ALA A 121 14.21 34.36 30.05
C ALA A 121 14.59 34.96 28.68
N PRO A 122 15.71 35.70 28.56
CA PRO A 122 16.05 36.43 27.35
C PRO A 122 16.30 35.50 26.16
N LEU A 123 15.94 35.96 24.97
CA LEU A 123 16.41 35.43 23.69
C LEU A 123 17.94 35.39 23.71
N GLU A 124 18.53 34.23 23.96
CA GLU A 124 19.88 33.93 23.53
C GLU A 124 19.81 33.50 22.06
N SER A 125 20.15 34.45 21.20
CA SER A 125 20.54 34.21 19.81
C SER A 125 21.71 33.23 19.79
N SER A 126 21.42 31.94 19.63
CA SER A 126 22.40 30.92 19.22
C SER A 126 22.35 30.80 17.70
N ASP A 127 22.89 31.84 17.08
CA ASP A 127 23.30 31.85 15.69
C ASP A 127 24.58 31.00 15.58
N SER A 128 24.41 29.68 15.39
CA SER A 128 25.44 28.76 14.90
C SER A 128 24.88 27.33 14.80
N GLN A 129 23.91 27.10 13.92
CA GLN A 129 23.86 25.77 13.30
C GLN A 129 25.07 25.70 12.38
N ALA A 130 26.07 24.92 12.77
CA ALA A 130 27.15 24.56 11.86
C ALA A 130 26.48 23.95 10.62
N GLU A 131 26.44 24.69 9.51
CA GLU A 131 25.90 24.21 8.24
C GLU A 131 26.67 22.95 7.88
N ARG A 132 26.01 21.80 8.02
CA ARG A 132 26.57 20.54 7.54
C ARG A 132 26.82 20.69 6.04
N PRO A 133 27.95 20.22 5.52
CA PRO A 133 28.23 20.29 4.10
C PRO A 133 27.09 19.59 3.36
N LYS A 134 26.45 20.32 2.43
CA LYS A 134 25.38 19.77 1.61
C LYS A 134 25.94 18.60 0.77
N PRO A 135 25.20 17.49 0.63
CA PRO A 135 25.65 16.39 -0.21
C PRO A 135 25.78 16.87 -1.67
N PRO A 136 26.75 16.36 -2.45
CA PRO A 136 27.00 16.79 -3.84
C PRO A 136 25.84 16.51 -4.80
N PHE A 137 24.93 15.59 -4.45
CA PHE A 137 23.77 15.24 -5.25
C PHE A 137 22.50 15.30 -4.39
N ARG A 138 21.37 15.55 -5.04
CA ARG A 138 20.04 15.49 -4.43
C ARG A 138 19.01 14.96 -5.43
N LEU A 139 17.88 14.52 -4.89
CA LEU A 139 16.69 14.16 -5.63
C LEU A 139 15.71 15.34 -5.66
N GLU A 140 15.36 15.78 -6.85
CA GLU A 140 14.23 16.68 -7.06
C GLU A 140 12.98 15.84 -7.30
N THR A 141 11.99 15.91 -6.41
CA THR A 141 10.92 14.91 -6.34
C THR A 141 9.54 15.44 -6.70
N GLY A 142 8.64 14.56 -7.10
CA GLY A 142 7.23 14.84 -7.36
C GLY A 142 6.38 13.62 -7.06
N ILE A 143 5.14 13.88 -6.65
CA ILE A 143 4.22 12.84 -6.17
C ILE A 143 2.93 12.90 -7.00
N GLY A 144 2.49 11.74 -7.47
CA GLY A 144 1.21 11.53 -8.15
C GLY A 144 0.41 10.48 -7.38
N LEU A 145 -0.88 10.74 -7.14
CA LEU A 145 -1.73 9.89 -6.31
C LEU A 145 -3.14 9.78 -6.89
N PHE A 146 -3.67 8.57 -6.89
CA PHE A 146 -5.08 8.28 -7.10
C PHE A 146 -5.50 7.17 -6.12
N ALA A 147 -6.57 7.41 -5.36
CA ALA A 147 -7.10 6.40 -4.45
C ALA A 147 -8.38 5.79 -5.04
N LYS A 148 -8.49 4.46 -5.09
CA LYS A 148 -9.74 3.77 -5.47
C LYS A 148 -10.87 4.06 -4.49
N ARG A 149 -10.52 4.38 -3.24
CA ARG A 149 -11.45 4.74 -2.17
C ARG A 149 -10.81 5.72 -1.18
N PRO A 150 -11.61 6.52 -0.44
CA PRO A 150 -11.07 7.39 0.60
C PRO A 150 -10.32 6.58 1.68
N PRO A 151 -9.17 7.07 2.17
CA PRO A 151 -8.39 6.39 3.19
C PRO A 151 -9.19 6.25 4.48
N ARG A 152 -9.10 5.09 5.13
CA ARG A 152 -9.70 4.89 6.44
C ARG A 152 -9.03 5.84 7.45
N PRO A 153 -9.78 6.67 8.20
CA PRO A 153 -9.18 7.53 9.21
C PRO A 153 -8.34 6.73 10.18
N PHE A 154 -7.17 7.27 10.56
CA PHE A 154 -6.34 6.62 11.54
C PHE A 154 -7.08 6.51 12.87
N PRO A 155 -6.92 5.40 13.59
CA PRO A 155 -7.54 5.23 14.89
C PRO A 155 -6.73 5.97 15.97
N PRO A 156 -7.31 6.23 17.16
CA PRO A 156 -6.53 6.61 18.33
C PRO A 156 -5.43 5.57 18.65
N PRO A 157 -4.24 5.98 19.12
CA PRO A 157 -3.84 7.34 19.50
C PRO A 157 -3.30 8.21 18.34
N PHE A 158 -3.34 7.71 17.10
CA PHE A 158 -2.68 8.36 15.96
C PHE A 158 -3.39 9.62 15.47
N THR A 159 -4.67 9.80 15.78
CA THR A 159 -5.40 11.05 15.54
C THR A 159 -5.30 11.99 16.73
N SER A 160 -4.96 13.25 16.49
CA SER A 160 -5.09 14.31 17.49
C SER A 160 -6.55 14.43 17.96
N PRO A 161 -6.84 14.43 19.28
CA PRO A 161 -8.18 14.76 19.76
C PRO A 161 -8.53 16.19 19.33
N PRO A 162 -9.80 16.48 18.97
CA PRO A 162 -10.22 17.86 18.72
C PRO A 162 -9.89 18.71 19.94
N SER A 163 -9.37 19.92 19.72
CA SER A 163 -9.09 20.87 20.80
C SER A 163 -10.37 21.09 21.62
N GLY A 164 -10.34 20.76 22.92
CA GLY A 164 -11.49 20.91 23.82
C GLY A 164 -11.85 22.37 24.16
N SER A 165 -11.42 23.33 23.34
CA SER A 165 -11.64 24.75 23.56
C SER A 165 -12.86 25.23 22.79
N PHE A 166 -13.96 25.48 23.50
CA PHE A 166 -15.22 25.98 22.96
C PHE A 166 -15.12 27.41 22.34
N SER A 167 -13.97 28.08 22.50
CA SER A 167 -13.68 29.41 21.95
C SER A 167 -12.83 29.41 20.68
N ASP A 168 -12.63 28.25 20.05
CA ASP A 168 -12.11 28.16 18.67
C ASP A 168 -13.18 27.82 17.61
N PRO A 169 -14.40 28.43 17.61
CA PRO A 169 -15.31 28.27 16.50
C PRO A 169 -14.96 29.27 15.39
N LEU A 170 -14.78 28.74 14.17
CA LEU A 170 -14.82 29.42 12.86
C LEU A 170 -13.50 29.73 12.13
N SER A 171 -12.30 29.33 12.61
CA SER A 171 -11.07 29.46 11.79
C SER A 171 -10.54 28.15 11.20
N THR A 172 -10.97 27.00 11.73
CA THR A 172 -10.51 25.66 11.30
C THR A 172 -11.27 25.07 10.13
N HIS A 173 -12.35 25.73 9.66
CA HIS A 173 -13.15 25.26 8.52
C HIS A 173 -12.62 25.67 7.13
N HIS A 174 -11.54 26.46 7.05
CA HIS A 174 -10.95 26.88 5.76
C HIS A 174 -9.59 26.25 5.41
N ARG A 175 -9.08 25.31 6.22
CA ARG A 175 -7.92 24.46 5.89
C ARG A 175 -8.18 23.01 6.29
N SER A 176 -9.17 22.41 5.65
CA SER A 176 -9.57 21.00 5.81
C SER A 176 -8.58 20.03 5.16
N ARG A 177 -7.32 20.04 5.58
CA ARG A 177 -6.31 19.04 5.17
C ARG A 177 -5.29 18.64 6.23
N ASP A 178 -5.31 19.24 7.42
CA ASP A 178 -4.25 19.03 8.40
C ASP A 178 -4.79 18.45 9.74
N ARG A 179 -5.43 17.28 9.65
CA ARG A 179 -5.55 16.37 10.81
C ARG A 179 -4.20 15.66 10.99
N ARG A 180 -3.20 16.42 11.44
CA ARG A 180 -1.84 15.91 11.69
C ARG A 180 -1.91 14.69 12.61
N SER A 181 -1.42 13.57 12.10
CA SER A 181 -1.34 12.32 12.85
C SER A 181 0.00 12.20 13.54
N PHE A 182 0.01 11.70 14.76
CA PHE A 182 1.21 11.64 15.59
C PHE A 182 1.48 10.22 16.07
N VAL A 183 2.75 9.87 16.20
CA VAL A 183 3.21 8.64 16.88
C VAL A 183 4.39 9.02 17.77
N ASN A 184 4.38 8.59 19.03
CA ASN A 184 5.41 8.93 20.01
C ASN A 184 5.70 10.45 20.18
N GLY A 185 4.72 11.31 19.87
CA GLY A 185 4.87 12.77 19.91
C GLY A 185 5.46 13.39 18.63
N GLU A 186 5.86 12.58 17.65
CA GLU A 186 6.36 13.04 16.34
C GLU A 186 5.25 13.01 15.29
N LEU A 187 5.32 13.94 14.33
CA LEU A 187 4.42 13.97 13.17
C LEU A 187 4.71 12.79 12.25
N ILE A 188 3.67 12.01 11.92
CA ILE A 188 3.81 10.90 10.96
C ILE A 188 4.13 11.49 9.57
N LYS A 189 5.34 11.20 9.08
CA LYS A 189 5.94 11.74 7.84
C LYS A 189 5.43 11.05 6.60
N GLY A 190 5.22 11.78 5.50
CA GLY A 190 4.80 11.33 4.15
C GLY A 190 3.34 11.68 3.82
N LEU A 191 2.71 10.99 2.87
CA LEU A 191 1.29 11.16 2.49
C LEU A 191 0.57 9.80 2.43
N THR A 192 -0.74 9.80 2.70
CA THR A 192 -1.62 8.61 2.58
C THR A 192 -2.45 8.71 1.31
N ASN A 193 -2.59 7.62 0.56
CA ASN A 193 -3.42 7.53 -0.64
C ASN A 193 -4.23 6.23 -0.63
N GLY A 194 -5.48 6.28 -0.16
CA GLY A 194 -6.25 5.05 0.08
C GLY A 194 -5.59 4.20 1.16
N ASP A 195 -5.15 3.00 0.82
CA ASP A 195 -4.33 2.15 1.69
C ASP A 195 -2.81 2.29 1.43
N ASP A 196 -2.40 3.00 0.38
CA ASP A 196 -1.00 3.33 0.09
C ASP A 196 -0.44 4.44 1.00
N ALA A 197 0.89 4.48 1.10
CA ALA A 197 1.63 5.59 1.65
C ALA A 197 2.86 5.93 0.79
N VAL A 198 3.12 7.22 0.61
CA VAL A 198 4.31 7.71 -0.11
C VAL A 198 5.13 8.70 0.71
N TYR A 199 6.41 8.79 0.41
CA TYR A 199 7.33 9.77 1.00
C TYR A 199 8.37 10.17 -0.03
N ALA A 200 8.73 11.44 0.00
CA ALA A 200 9.76 11.99 -0.84
C ALA A 200 10.58 13.02 -0.06
N SER A 201 11.90 12.91 -0.17
CA SER A 201 12.88 13.89 0.29
C SER A 201 14.00 14.03 -0.74
N GLU A 202 14.97 14.89 -0.46
CA GLU A 202 16.15 15.09 -1.31
C GLU A 202 17.08 13.86 -1.38
N SER A 203 16.89 12.88 -0.50
CA SER A 203 17.78 11.70 -0.41
C SER A 203 17.05 10.36 -0.28
N PHE A 204 15.73 10.36 -0.12
CA PHE A 204 14.97 9.13 0.04
C PHE A 204 13.56 9.27 -0.55
N ILE A 205 13.18 8.31 -1.37
CA ILE A 205 11.80 8.16 -1.87
C ILE A 205 11.27 6.78 -1.50
N CYS A 206 9.96 6.69 -1.27
CA CYS A 206 9.31 5.46 -0.84
C CYS A 206 7.85 5.42 -1.24
N ALA A 207 7.37 4.23 -1.64
CA ALA A 207 5.97 3.93 -1.93
C ALA A 207 5.62 2.57 -1.31
N ASN A 208 4.76 2.57 -0.30
CA ASN A 208 4.31 1.36 0.38
C ASN A 208 2.84 1.13 0.03
N ASP A 209 2.48 -0.07 -0.40
CA ASP A 209 1.09 -0.46 -0.63
C ASP A 209 0.57 -1.23 0.59
N GLY A 210 -0.53 -0.75 1.16
CA GLY A 210 -1.24 -1.40 2.25
C GLY A 210 -2.27 -2.39 1.72
N VAL A 211 -2.18 -3.66 2.13
CA VAL A 211 -3.06 -4.71 1.62
C VAL A 211 -4.54 -4.43 1.92
N GLY A 212 -5.28 -4.02 0.89
CA GLY A 212 -6.64 -3.48 1.02
C GLY A 212 -7.68 -4.43 1.61
N ALA A 213 -7.39 -5.75 1.63
CA ALA A 213 -8.23 -6.76 2.28
C ALA A 213 -8.44 -6.51 3.78
N TRP A 214 -7.52 -5.81 4.46
CA TRP A 214 -7.69 -5.48 5.88
C TRP A 214 -8.88 -4.57 6.17
N ALA A 215 -9.34 -3.78 5.20
CA ALA A 215 -10.47 -2.88 5.40
C ALA A 215 -11.80 -3.59 5.74
N VAL A 216 -11.93 -4.89 5.44
CA VAL A 216 -13.11 -5.68 5.84
C VAL A 216 -13.11 -6.02 7.33
N ARG A 217 -11.96 -5.89 8.00
CA ARG A 217 -11.82 -6.19 9.42
C ARG A 217 -12.03 -4.93 10.27
N PRO A 218 -12.81 -4.98 11.36
CA PRO A 218 -13.02 -3.82 12.23
C PRO A 218 -11.74 -3.19 12.76
N ARG A 219 -10.69 -4.00 13.01
CA ARG A 219 -9.37 -3.52 13.46
C ARG A 219 -8.32 -3.45 12.37
N GLY A 220 -8.68 -3.71 11.11
CA GLY A 220 -7.77 -3.67 9.98
C GLY A 220 -7.58 -2.27 9.42
N HIS A 221 -6.35 -1.78 9.44
CA HIS A 221 -5.95 -0.46 8.97
C HIS A 221 -4.69 -0.57 8.10
N ALA A 222 -4.87 -1.00 6.84
CA ALA A 222 -3.77 -1.12 5.88
C ALA A 222 -3.07 0.23 5.64
N GLY A 223 -3.85 1.29 5.37
CA GLY A 223 -3.31 2.66 5.26
C GLY A 223 -2.60 3.21 6.50
N LEU A 224 -2.83 2.66 7.71
CA LEU A 224 -2.03 3.01 8.90
C LEU A 224 -0.68 2.28 8.88
N TRP A 225 -0.70 0.99 8.53
CA TRP A 225 0.48 0.14 8.49
C TRP A 225 1.48 0.60 7.43
N SER A 226 1.02 0.85 6.19
CA SER A 226 1.86 1.42 5.12
C SER A 226 2.52 2.73 5.57
N ARG A 227 1.73 3.59 6.23
CA ARG A 227 2.17 4.89 6.74
C ARG A 227 3.21 4.81 7.85
N LEU A 228 3.02 3.92 8.82
CA LEU A 228 3.91 3.79 9.97
C LEU A 228 5.25 3.18 9.58
N ILE A 229 5.25 2.12 8.75
CA ILE A 229 6.50 1.54 8.23
C ILE A 229 7.27 2.62 7.47
N LEU A 230 6.60 3.34 6.56
CA LEU A 230 7.21 4.42 5.80
C LEU A 230 7.77 5.54 6.70
N HIS A 231 7.01 5.96 7.71
CA HIS A 231 7.43 7.01 8.63
C HIS A 231 8.69 6.62 9.42
N PHE A 232 8.69 5.43 10.02
CA PHE A 232 9.84 4.98 10.79
C PHE A 232 11.04 4.68 9.90
N TRP A 233 10.83 4.16 8.69
CA TRP A 233 11.92 3.91 7.76
C TRP A 233 12.59 5.21 7.30
N ALA A 234 11.80 6.22 6.92
CA ALA A 234 12.32 7.55 6.62
C ALA A 234 13.06 8.17 7.82
N ALA A 235 12.57 7.95 9.05
CA ALA A 235 13.25 8.42 10.26
C ALA A 235 14.59 7.69 10.52
N GLU A 236 14.69 6.40 10.24
CA GLU A 236 15.98 5.68 10.28
C GLU A 236 16.94 6.19 9.21
N VAL A 237 16.46 6.43 7.98
CA VAL A 237 17.27 7.01 6.88
C VAL A 237 17.84 8.37 7.24
N GLU A 238 17.02 9.26 7.78
CA GLU A 238 17.49 10.57 8.23
C GLU A 238 18.49 10.48 9.39
N ARG A 239 18.30 9.53 10.31
CA ARG A 239 19.24 9.30 11.42
C ARG A 239 20.57 8.76 10.92
N ASP A 240 20.54 7.82 9.99
CA ASP A 240 21.73 7.24 9.36
C ASP A 240 22.55 8.30 8.62
N MET A 241 21.88 9.14 7.81
CA MET A 241 22.48 10.29 7.12
C MET A 241 23.08 11.33 8.08
N SER A 242 22.61 11.36 9.32
CA SER A 242 23.13 12.26 10.34
C SER A 242 24.42 11.75 11.01
N HIS A 243 24.77 10.47 10.78
CA HIS A 243 25.94 9.86 11.37
C HIS A 243 27.23 10.38 10.70
N PRO A 244 28.23 10.84 11.48
CA PRO A 244 29.49 11.30 10.91
C PRO A 244 30.18 10.14 10.20
N SER A 245 30.33 10.25 8.89
CA SER A 245 31.17 9.34 8.10
C SER A 245 32.61 9.83 8.18
N SER A 246 33.54 8.97 8.61
CA SER A 246 34.96 9.27 8.60
C SER A 246 35.59 8.84 7.27
N ARG A 247 36.69 9.48 6.87
CA ARG A 247 37.43 9.07 5.65
C ARG A 247 38.09 7.70 5.80
N ASP A 248 38.39 7.27 7.02
CA ASP A 248 39.11 6.04 7.31
C ASP A 248 38.18 4.81 7.42
N GLU A 249 36.90 5.04 7.74
CA GLU A 249 35.87 4.00 7.80
C GLU A 249 34.59 4.54 7.14
N PRO A 250 34.40 4.29 5.82
CA PRO A 250 33.23 4.76 5.10
C PRO A 250 31.99 4.06 5.65
N HIS A 251 31.09 4.84 6.25
CA HIS A 251 29.81 4.35 6.74
C HIS A 251 28.99 3.86 5.56
N ARG A 252 28.60 2.58 5.60
CA ARG A 252 27.72 1.98 4.60
C ARG A 252 26.35 1.75 5.24
N PRO A 253 25.30 2.44 4.78
CA PRO A 253 23.96 2.20 5.31
C PRO A 253 23.53 0.76 5.07
N ASP A 254 22.93 0.17 6.10
CA ASP A 254 22.25 -1.13 6.02
C ASP A 254 20.74 -0.89 5.97
N SER A 255 20.24 -0.72 4.74
CA SER A 255 18.83 -0.46 4.48
C SER A 255 17.91 -1.56 5.01
N ILE A 256 18.35 -2.82 5.01
CA ILE A 256 17.57 -3.95 5.55
C ILE A 256 17.43 -3.81 7.06
N SER A 257 18.51 -3.50 7.78
CA SER A 257 18.46 -3.27 9.24
C SER A 257 17.62 -2.05 9.59
N MET A 258 17.64 -1.00 8.77
CA MET A 258 16.81 0.19 8.95
C MET A 258 15.32 -0.12 8.74
N LEU A 259 14.98 -0.86 7.68
CA LEU A 259 13.60 -1.32 7.45
C LEU A 259 13.13 -2.30 8.53
N GLN A 260 14.02 -3.17 9.02
CA GLN A 260 13.74 -4.05 10.16
C GLN A 260 13.38 -3.23 11.42
N THR A 261 14.18 -2.22 11.72
CA THR A 261 13.93 -1.33 12.87
C THR A 261 12.59 -0.59 12.71
N ALA A 262 12.27 -0.15 11.49
CA ALA A 262 10.99 0.48 11.17
C ALA A 262 9.79 -0.47 11.35
N TYR A 263 9.96 -1.74 10.96
CA TYR A 263 8.97 -2.79 11.15
C TYR A 263 8.72 -3.06 12.64
N GLU A 264 9.77 -3.21 13.44
CA GLU A 264 9.68 -3.41 14.90
C GLU A 264 8.99 -2.23 15.59
N LYS A 265 9.34 -0.99 15.24
CA LYS A 265 8.66 0.21 15.76
C LYS A 265 7.19 0.28 15.37
N THR A 266 6.84 -0.19 14.18
CA THR A 266 5.45 -0.27 13.72
C THR A 266 4.67 -1.30 14.54
N LEU A 267 5.27 -2.46 14.82
CA LEU A 267 4.70 -3.46 15.72
C LEU A 267 4.46 -2.88 17.11
N ASP A 268 5.44 -2.22 17.71
CA ASP A 268 5.30 -1.60 19.03
C ASP A 268 4.16 -0.57 19.08
N ALA A 269 4.04 0.27 18.04
CA ALA A 269 2.99 1.28 17.97
C ALA A 269 1.58 0.69 17.80
N THR A 270 1.45 -0.43 17.10
CA THR A 270 0.16 -1.00 16.68
C THR A 270 -0.33 -2.13 17.59
N LEU A 271 0.56 -2.99 18.09
CA LEU A 271 0.22 -4.17 18.89
C LEU A 271 -0.40 -3.79 20.24
N ALA A 272 0.08 -2.73 20.89
CA ALA A 272 -0.48 -2.23 22.15
C ALA A 272 -1.98 -1.87 22.04
N HIS A 273 -2.43 -1.52 20.83
CA HIS A 273 -3.79 -1.13 20.52
C HIS A 273 -4.49 -2.13 19.60
N ASP A 274 -3.90 -3.32 19.36
CA ASP A 274 -4.34 -4.37 18.43
C ASP A 274 -4.90 -3.78 17.10
N TRP A 275 -4.15 -2.86 16.50
CA TRP A 275 -4.43 -2.37 15.15
C TRP A 275 -3.73 -3.25 14.13
N GLN A 276 -4.50 -3.93 13.30
CA GLN A 276 -4.01 -4.97 12.40
C GLN A 276 -3.85 -4.43 10.98
N GLY A 277 -2.94 -5.02 10.22
CA GLY A 277 -2.65 -4.59 8.86
C GLY A 277 -1.37 -5.22 8.35
N THR A 278 -1.17 -5.12 7.05
CA THR A 278 0.04 -5.51 6.35
C THR A 278 0.30 -4.57 5.20
N THR A 279 1.55 -4.48 4.77
CA THR A 279 1.96 -3.60 3.68
C THR A 279 3.22 -4.13 2.98
N THR A 280 3.36 -3.84 1.70
CA THR A 280 4.63 -3.96 0.97
C THR A 280 5.54 -2.78 1.30
N ALA A 281 6.82 -2.86 0.94
CA ALA A 281 7.76 -1.79 1.15
C ALA A 281 8.71 -1.62 -0.03
N CYS A 282 8.68 -0.45 -0.65
CA CYS A 282 9.53 -0.09 -1.79
C CYS A 282 10.18 1.26 -1.51
N GLY A 283 11.52 1.31 -1.47
CA GLY A 283 12.26 2.53 -1.15
C GLY A 283 13.59 2.64 -1.89
N ALA A 284 14.02 3.88 -2.15
CA ALA A 284 15.27 4.18 -2.81
C ALA A 284 15.99 5.35 -2.12
N GLN A 285 17.20 5.08 -1.63
CA GLN A 285 18.05 6.04 -0.91
C GLN A 285 19.22 6.48 -1.79
N LEU A 286 19.39 7.79 -1.97
CA LEU A 286 20.52 8.38 -2.67
C LEU A 286 21.73 8.47 -1.74
N LEU A 287 22.83 7.87 -2.16
CA LEU A 287 24.12 7.85 -1.51
C LEU A 287 25.18 8.48 -2.41
N VAL A 288 26.34 8.77 -1.82
CA VAL A 288 27.52 9.25 -2.54
C VAL A 288 28.59 8.18 -2.44
N ARG A 289 29.06 7.74 -3.60
CA ARG A 289 30.21 6.86 -3.73
C ARG A 289 31.40 7.69 -4.18
N HIS A 290 32.53 7.52 -3.49
CA HIS A 290 33.79 8.15 -3.88
C HIS A 290 34.61 7.13 -4.66
N GLU A 291 34.92 7.41 -5.93
CA GLU A 291 35.86 6.62 -6.70
C GLU A 291 37.27 7.22 -6.60
N ASN A 292 38.22 6.40 -6.17
CA ASN A 292 39.64 6.75 -6.20
C ASN A 292 40.23 6.45 -7.59
N GLU A 293 39.87 7.25 -8.60
CA GLU A 293 40.58 7.26 -9.88
C GLU A 293 41.75 8.26 -9.83
N GLY A 294 42.94 7.77 -9.44
CA GLY A 294 44.17 8.56 -9.44
C GLY A 294 44.20 9.66 -8.39
N SER A 295 44.60 10.88 -8.76
CA SER A 295 44.77 12.04 -7.85
C SER A 295 43.50 12.88 -7.65
N SER A 296 42.34 12.46 -8.17
CA SER A 296 41.08 13.20 -8.08
C SER A 296 39.99 12.35 -7.42
N ASP A 297 39.56 12.75 -6.22
CA ASP A 297 38.39 12.20 -5.53
C ASP A 297 37.12 12.72 -6.22
N LYS A 298 36.48 11.88 -7.06
CA LYS A 298 35.27 12.26 -7.78
C LYS A 298 34.04 11.62 -7.11
N PRO A 299 33.11 12.42 -6.56
CA PRO A 299 31.86 11.89 -6.02
C PRO A 299 30.94 11.45 -7.17
N MET A 300 30.32 10.28 -7.01
CA MET A 300 29.33 9.72 -7.92
C MET A 300 28.04 9.39 -7.16
N PRO A 301 26.85 9.61 -7.75
CA PRO A 301 25.59 9.25 -7.11
C PRO A 301 25.37 7.74 -7.20
N LEU A 302 25.04 7.13 -6.06
CA LEU A 302 24.71 5.71 -5.95
C LEU A 302 23.32 5.59 -5.34
N LEU A 303 22.44 4.78 -5.94
CA LEU A 303 21.11 4.53 -5.40
C LEU A 303 21.10 3.18 -4.69
N LEU A 304 20.75 3.17 -3.40
CA LEU A 304 20.46 1.96 -2.65
C LEU A 304 18.95 1.71 -2.68
N VAL A 305 18.52 0.73 -3.45
CA VAL A 305 17.13 0.34 -3.60
C VAL A 305 16.83 -0.80 -2.64
N THR A 306 15.72 -0.77 -1.93
CA THR A 306 15.27 -1.86 -1.05
C THR A 306 13.80 -2.14 -1.26
N GLN A 307 13.48 -3.42 -1.47
CA GLN A 307 12.15 -3.89 -1.86
C GLN A 307 11.74 -5.10 -1.02
N LEU A 308 10.46 -5.11 -0.64
CA LEU A 308 9.74 -6.27 -0.13
C LEU A 308 8.30 -6.23 -0.64
N GLY A 309 7.92 -7.25 -1.42
CA GLY A 309 6.59 -7.35 -2.07
C GLY A 309 6.65 -7.03 -3.56
N ASP A 310 5.52 -6.60 -4.12
CA ASP A 310 5.27 -6.40 -5.55
C ASP A 310 5.28 -4.94 -6.01
N GLY A 311 5.45 -3.97 -5.11
CA GLY A 311 5.84 -2.60 -5.50
C GLY A 311 7.14 -2.57 -6.33
N GLN A 312 7.45 -1.42 -6.93
CA GLN A 312 8.58 -1.36 -7.87
C GLN A 312 9.38 -0.06 -7.81
N VAL A 313 10.72 -0.19 -7.80
CA VAL A 313 11.63 0.90 -8.16
C VAL A 313 12.13 0.69 -9.58
N MET A 314 12.03 1.73 -10.41
CA MET A 314 12.56 1.75 -11.76
C MET A 314 13.49 2.96 -11.96
N VAL A 315 14.64 2.74 -12.57
CA VAL A 315 15.58 3.80 -12.96
C VAL A 315 15.59 3.92 -14.48
N ILE A 316 15.25 5.11 -14.97
CA ILE A 316 15.20 5.44 -16.40
C ILE A 316 16.28 6.48 -16.67
N ARG A 317 17.01 6.30 -17.77
CA ARG A 317 18.00 7.27 -18.27
C ARG A 317 17.46 7.98 -19.51
N PRO A 318 16.83 9.17 -19.37
CA PRO A 318 16.07 9.81 -20.45
C PRO A 318 16.89 10.06 -21.71
N ARG A 319 18.14 10.53 -21.55
CA ARG A 319 19.06 10.81 -22.67
C ARG A 319 19.32 9.61 -23.59
N SER A 320 19.22 8.39 -23.06
CA SER A 320 19.44 7.15 -23.82
C SER A 320 18.15 6.36 -24.06
N LYS A 321 17.02 6.79 -23.47
CA LYS A 321 15.72 6.11 -23.49
C LYS A 321 15.79 4.65 -23.04
N LYS A 322 16.59 4.36 -22.01
CA LYS A 322 16.80 3.01 -21.47
C LYS A 322 16.36 2.92 -20.02
N VAL A 323 15.80 1.76 -19.68
CA VAL A 323 15.67 1.30 -18.29
C VAL A 323 17.04 0.80 -17.84
N ILE A 324 17.60 1.44 -16.81
CA ILE A 324 18.89 1.08 -16.22
C ILE A 324 18.72 0.00 -15.17
N PHE A 325 17.62 0.07 -14.42
CA PHE A 325 17.32 -0.85 -13.34
C PHE A 325 15.82 -0.95 -13.11
N LYS A 326 15.38 -2.12 -12.67
CA LYS A 326 14.00 -2.43 -12.26
C LYS A 326 14.06 -3.50 -11.17
N THR A 327 13.36 -3.31 -10.07
CA THR A 327 13.27 -4.35 -9.02
C THR A 327 12.47 -5.55 -9.48
N ALA A 328 12.83 -6.73 -8.99
CA ALA A 328 12.03 -7.95 -9.17
C ALA A 328 10.92 -8.02 -8.12
N GLU A 329 9.69 -8.29 -8.55
CA GLU A 329 8.53 -8.48 -7.69
C GLU A 329 8.67 -9.75 -6.83
N GLN A 330 8.10 -9.73 -5.62
CA GLN A 330 8.21 -10.83 -4.66
C GLN A 330 6.85 -11.36 -4.24
N TRP A 331 6.64 -12.66 -4.45
CA TRP A 331 5.34 -13.31 -4.27
C TRP A 331 5.46 -14.55 -3.39
N HIS A 332 4.40 -14.89 -2.66
CA HIS A 332 4.18 -16.24 -2.16
C HIS A 332 3.48 -17.11 -3.21
N TRP A 333 2.52 -16.52 -3.90
CA TRP A 333 1.83 -16.98 -5.10
C TRP A 333 1.22 -15.76 -5.81
N PHE A 334 0.66 -15.96 -7.01
CA PHE A 334 0.07 -14.87 -7.80
C PHE A 334 -0.96 -14.04 -6.99
N ASP A 335 -0.84 -12.71 -7.08
CA ASP A 335 -1.67 -11.71 -6.36
C ASP A 335 -1.62 -11.85 -4.82
N CYS A 336 -0.56 -12.49 -4.29
CA CYS A 336 -0.24 -12.53 -2.87
C CYS A 336 1.23 -12.18 -2.65
N PRO A 337 1.56 -10.88 -2.58
CA PRO A 337 2.93 -10.45 -2.42
C PRO A 337 3.49 -10.82 -1.05
N ARG A 338 4.81 -10.82 -0.94
CA ARG A 338 5.45 -10.73 0.38
C ARG A 338 5.05 -9.42 1.03
N GLN A 339 4.76 -9.44 2.32
CA GLN A 339 4.17 -8.29 2.99
C GLN A 339 4.56 -8.23 4.47
N LEU A 340 4.81 -7.05 4.99
CA LEU A 340 5.15 -6.84 6.39
C LEU A 340 3.89 -6.61 7.21
N GLY A 341 3.69 -7.40 8.27
CA GLY A 341 2.73 -7.06 9.32
C GLY A 341 2.03 -8.21 10.00
N THR A 342 0.78 -7.96 10.39
CA THR A 342 0.01 -8.86 11.25
C THR A 342 -0.20 -10.22 10.59
N ASN A 343 0.23 -11.30 11.25
CA ASN A 343 0.16 -12.70 10.77
C ASN A 343 0.90 -12.96 9.45
N SER A 344 1.79 -12.06 9.03
CA SER A 344 2.69 -12.35 7.91
C SER A 344 3.90 -13.16 8.41
N PRO A 345 4.37 -14.17 7.65
CA PRO A 345 5.64 -14.83 7.94
C PRO A 345 6.85 -13.99 7.50
N ASP A 346 6.65 -12.93 6.72
CA ASP A 346 7.77 -12.18 6.12
C ASP A 346 8.36 -11.17 7.11
N THR A 347 9.69 -11.07 7.10
CA THR A 347 10.44 -10.04 7.83
C THR A 347 11.39 -9.31 6.88
N PRO A 348 11.76 -8.04 7.16
CA PRO A 348 12.76 -7.35 6.37
C PRO A 348 14.09 -8.12 6.31
N LYS A 349 14.59 -8.63 7.44
CA LYS A 349 15.86 -9.37 7.50
C LYS A 349 15.89 -10.65 6.65
N ASP A 350 14.77 -11.36 6.59
CA ASP A 350 14.73 -12.66 5.90
C ASP A 350 14.31 -12.54 4.42
N ASN A 351 13.63 -11.46 4.05
CA ASN A 351 12.94 -11.38 2.75
C ASN A 351 13.19 -10.11 1.94
N ALA A 352 13.62 -9.01 2.55
CA ALA A 352 13.89 -7.79 1.79
C ALA A 352 15.12 -7.99 0.90
N VAL A 353 15.07 -7.43 -0.30
CA VAL A 353 16.19 -7.42 -1.25
C VAL A 353 16.70 -6.00 -1.39
N THR A 354 18.02 -5.83 -1.36
CA THR A 354 18.68 -4.53 -1.53
C THR A 354 19.67 -4.58 -2.68
N ASP A 355 19.50 -3.65 -3.62
CA ASP A 355 20.35 -3.49 -4.80
C ASP A 355 21.04 -2.13 -4.78
N ALA A 356 22.30 -2.09 -5.21
CA ALA A 356 23.07 -0.87 -5.39
C ALA A 356 23.16 -0.55 -6.89
N VAL A 357 22.68 0.63 -7.29
CA VAL A 357 22.58 1.05 -8.69
C VAL A 357 23.38 2.33 -8.89
N ASP A 358 24.37 2.30 -9.78
CA ASP A 358 25.10 3.52 -10.16
C ASP A 358 24.17 4.46 -10.94
N LEU A 359 23.99 5.67 -10.42
CA LEU A 359 23.20 6.71 -11.06
C LEU A 359 24.08 7.67 -11.85
N GLU A 360 23.44 8.39 -12.74
CA GLU A 360 23.99 9.57 -13.38
C GLU A 360 23.08 10.78 -13.19
N VAL A 361 23.68 11.97 -13.21
CA VAL A 361 22.92 13.22 -13.21
C VAL A 361 21.98 13.26 -14.42
N GLY A 362 20.71 13.53 -14.16
CA GLY A 362 19.62 13.48 -15.14
C GLY A 362 18.89 12.15 -15.23
N ASP A 363 19.31 11.10 -14.51
CA ASP A 363 18.51 9.89 -14.38
C ASP A 363 17.25 10.15 -13.55
N VAL A 364 16.16 9.46 -13.91
CA VAL A 364 14.87 9.50 -13.21
C VAL A 364 14.68 8.20 -12.45
N VAL A 365 14.38 8.31 -11.16
CA VAL A 365 14.03 7.21 -10.27
C VAL A 365 12.53 7.28 -10.00
N LEU A 366 11.84 6.17 -10.20
CA LEU A 366 10.42 6.01 -9.88
C LEU A 366 10.29 5.00 -8.75
N ALA A 367 9.53 5.33 -7.71
CA ALA A 367 9.00 4.36 -6.75
C ALA A 367 7.47 4.28 -6.91
N MET A 368 6.94 3.09 -7.15
CA MET A 368 5.58 2.87 -7.61
C MET A 368 4.92 1.70 -6.88
N THR A 369 3.61 1.77 -6.67
CA THR A 369 2.78 0.65 -6.16
C THR A 369 2.28 -0.23 -7.31
N ASP A 370 1.73 -1.40 -6.95
CA ASP A 370 1.21 -2.39 -7.91
C ASP A 370 0.14 -1.78 -8.85
N GLY A 371 -0.66 -0.83 -8.36
CA GLY A 371 -1.66 -0.09 -9.14
C GLY A 371 -1.13 0.59 -10.41
N VAL A 372 0.19 0.82 -10.52
CA VAL A 372 0.83 1.28 -11.76
C VAL A 372 1.24 0.09 -12.63
N ILE A 373 2.06 -0.81 -12.08
CA ILE A 373 2.72 -1.89 -12.83
C ILE A 373 1.76 -2.99 -13.28
N ASP A 374 0.60 -3.11 -12.64
CA ASP A 374 -0.48 -4.01 -13.04
C ASP A 374 -1.26 -3.47 -14.24
N ASN A 375 -1.16 -2.16 -14.51
CA ASN A 375 -1.95 -1.45 -15.51
C ASN A 375 -1.12 -0.84 -16.65
N LEU A 376 0.21 -0.79 -16.54
CA LEU A 376 1.12 -0.27 -17.56
C LEU A 376 2.32 -1.20 -17.76
N TRP A 377 2.66 -1.51 -19.00
CA TRP A 377 3.91 -2.21 -19.31
C TRP A 377 5.12 -1.28 -19.18
N ASP A 378 6.31 -1.86 -18.99
CA ASP A 378 7.58 -1.13 -18.83
C ASP A 378 7.83 -0.10 -19.95
N HIS A 379 7.51 -0.47 -21.18
CA HIS A 379 7.72 0.41 -22.33
C HIS A 379 6.75 1.61 -22.34
N GLU A 380 5.54 1.45 -21.81
CA GLU A 380 4.57 2.54 -21.67
C GLU A 380 4.96 3.49 -20.54
N ILE A 381 5.46 2.96 -19.42
CA ILE A 381 6.00 3.76 -18.32
C ILE A 381 7.14 4.64 -18.83
N VAL A 382 8.10 4.04 -19.57
CA VAL A 382 9.23 4.78 -20.14
C VAL A 382 8.77 5.85 -21.12
N GLU A 383 7.87 5.52 -22.04
CA GLU A 383 7.38 6.49 -23.03
C GLU A 383 6.63 7.65 -22.36
N ASN A 384 5.77 7.37 -21.37
CA ASN A 384 5.04 8.39 -20.62
C ASN A 384 6.00 9.35 -19.90
N VAL A 385 7.02 8.82 -19.21
CA VAL A 385 8.04 9.64 -18.53
C VAL A 385 8.78 10.54 -19.51
N LEU A 386 9.21 10.00 -20.66
CA LEU A 386 9.94 10.76 -21.68
C LEU A 386 9.07 11.87 -22.28
N GLN A 387 7.80 11.58 -22.56
CA GLN A 387 6.84 12.55 -23.09
C GLN A 387 6.54 13.66 -22.08
N SER A 388 6.30 13.30 -20.81
CA SER A 388 6.01 14.26 -19.74
C SER A 388 7.20 15.18 -19.47
N LEU A 389 8.42 14.64 -19.39
CA LEU A 389 9.66 15.42 -19.29
C LEU A 389 9.82 16.40 -20.46
N SER A 390 9.68 15.90 -21.69
CA SER A 390 9.82 16.72 -22.90
C SER A 390 8.78 17.84 -22.97
N SER A 391 7.55 17.55 -22.52
CA SER A 391 6.45 18.52 -22.45
C SER A 391 6.76 19.62 -21.43
N TRP A 392 7.26 19.25 -20.26
CA TRP A 392 7.65 20.18 -19.21
C TRP A 392 8.84 21.05 -19.62
N GLU A 393 9.89 20.49 -20.21
CA GLU A 393 11.06 21.24 -20.70
C GLU A 393 10.67 22.30 -21.75
N ARG A 394 9.70 21.99 -22.61
CA ARG A 394 9.18 22.94 -23.62
C ARG A 394 8.31 24.04 -23.02
N ASN A 395 7.61 23.77 -21.91
CA ASN A 395 6.66 24.70 -21.30
C ASN A 395 6.71 24.64 -19.75
N PRO A 396 7.81 25.08 -19.11
CA PRO A 396 8.00 24.94 -17.67
C PRO A 396 7.01 25.74 -16.81
N GLY A 397 6.20 26.61 -17.42
CA GLY A 397 5.24 27.50 -16.75
C GLY A 397 3.75 27.11 -16.84
N LYS A 398 3.38 26.03 -17.54
CA LYS A 398 1.97 25.61 -17.69
C LYS A 398 1.48 24.63 -16.61
N SER A 399 2.35 24.21 -15.69
CA SER A 399 2.05 23.17 -14.72
C SER A 399 1.32 23.72 -13.47
N ARG A 400 -0.01 23.53 -13.46
CA ARG A 400 -0.97 23.59 -12.33
C ARG A 400 -1.14 24.91 -11.52
N PRO A 401 -2.34 25.14 -10.93
CA PRO A 401 -2.62 26.30 -10.10
C PRO A 401 -1.75 26.35 -8.83
N LYS A 402 -1.45 27.58 -8.39
CA LYS A 402 -0.52 27.95 -7.30
C LYS A 402 -0.79 27.32 -5.92
N GLU A 403 -1.91 26.63 -5.72
CA GLU A 403 -2.40 26.18 -4.42
C GLU A 403 -1.92 24.75 -4.05
N GLU A 404 -1.38 23.97 -4.99
CA GLU A 404 -0.78 22.63 -4.74
C GLU A 404 0.76 22.65 -4.70
N ARG A 405 1.37 23.81 -4.41
CA ARG A 405 2.83 23.91 -4.22
C ARG A 405 3.25 23.41 -2.83
N GLU A 406 2.90 22.17 -2.53
CA GLU A 406 3.61 21.42 -1.50
C GLU A 406 4.97 21.02 -2.10
N SER A 407 6.01 21.12 -1.28
CA SER A 407 7.43 20.91 -1.60
C SER A 407 7.68 19.83 -2.66
N GLY A 408 7.95 20.22 -3.92
CA GLY A 408 8.23 19.29 -5.01
C GLY A 408 8.66 20.01 -6.30
N HIS A 409 9.44 19.32 -7.13
CA HIS A 409 9.88 19.82 -8.44
C HIS A 409 8.74 19.72 -9.46
N PRO A 410 8.34 20.83 -10.11
CA PRO A 410 7.14 20.87 -10.95
C PRO A 410 7.18 19.90 -12.13
N GLY A 411 8.38 19.61 -12.66
CA GLY A 411 8.54 18.61 -13.72
C GLY A 411 8.30 17.18 -13.24
N MET A 412 8.77 16.84 -12.03
CA MET A 412 8.56 15.50 -11.48
C MET A 412 7.13 15.30 -11.01
N SER A 413 6.47 16.37 -10.52
CA SER A 413 5.05 16.32 -10.20
C SER A 413 4.18 16.10 -11.44
N ALA A 414 4.59 16.65 -12.60
CA ALA A 414 3.93 16.37 -13.88
C ALA A 414 4.13 14.91 -14.30
N VAL A 415 5.38 14.40 -14.28
CA VAL A 415 5.69 13.00 -14.60
C VAL A 415 4.88 12.04 -13.73
N ALA A 416 4.86 12.25 -12.42
CA ALA A 416 4.13 11.38 -11.51
C ALA A 416 2.61 11.46 -11.73
N ALA A 417 2.07 12.65 -12.02
CA ALA A 417 0.64 12.81 -12.32
C ALA A 417 0.24 12.15 -13.65
N ASP A 418 1.04 12.32 -14.70
CA ASP A 418 0.77 11.76 -16.03
C ASP A 418 0.84 10.22 -16.02
N LEU A 419 1.77 9.64 -15.24
CA LEU A 419 1.83 8.20 -15.01
C LEU A 419 0.59 7.67 -14.26
N VAL A 420 0.18 8.36 -13.20
CA VAL A 420 -1.04 7.99 -12.46
C VAL A 420 -2.28 8.08 -13.35
N GLU A 421 -2.38 9.11 -14.19
CA GLU A 421 -3.51 9.27 -15.10
C GLU A 421 -3.54 8.18 -16.18
N ALA A 422 -2.39 7.81 -16.73
CA ALA A 422 -2.27 6.70 -17.68
C ALA A 422 -2.66 5.36 -17.04
N ALA A 423 -2.09 5.04 -15.87
CA ALA A 423 -2.40 3.80 -15.16
C ALA A 423 -3.88 3.74 -14.77
N ARG A 424 -4.44 4.86 -14.28
CA ARG A 424 -5.86 4.96 -13.92
C ARG A 424 -6.78 4.73 -15.12
N ALA A 425 -6.42 5.23 -16.30
CA ALA A 425 -7.23 5.07 -17.50
C ALA A 425 -7.41 3.58 -17.86
N ILE A 426 -6.35 2.77 -17.71
CA ILE A 426 -6.40 1.33 -17.89
C ILE A 426 -7.11 0.64 -16.72
N ALA A 427 -6.80 1.03 -15.49
CA ALA A 427 -7.35 0.44 -14.26
C ALA A 427 -8.89 0.47 -14.18
N VAL A 428 -9.53 1.49 -14.77
CA VAL A 428 -11.00 1.64 -14.78
C VAL A 428 -11.67 0.98 -15.98
N ASP A 429 -10.92 0.55 -16.98
CA ASP A 429 -11.45 -0.05 -18.20
C ASP A 429 -11.55 -1.59 -18.04
N PRO A 430 -12.77 -2.16 -17.97
CA PRO A 430 -12.95 -3.60 -17.84
C PRO A 430 -12.59 -4.40 -19.11
N PHE A 431 -12.32 -3.72 -20.23
CA PHE A 431 -11.94 -4.34 -21.49
C PHE A 431 -10.50 -4.04 -21.92
N ALA A 432 -9.76 -3.25 -21.13
CA ALA A 432 -8.37 -2.96 -21.43
C ALA A 432 -7.48 -4.18 -21.28
N GLU A 433 -6.48 -4.30 -22.14
CA GLU A 433 -5.36 -5.22 -21.94
C GLU A 433 -4.42 -4.63 -20.88
N SER A 434 -3.95 -5.47 -19.96
CA SER A 434 -3.10 -5.03 -18.85
C SER A 434 -2.07 -6.09 -18.50
N PRO A 435 -0.90 -5.71 -17.96
CA PRO A 435 0.07 -6.66 -17.43
C PRO A 435 -0.52 -7.62 -16.40
N PHE A 436 -1.44 -7.15 -15.55
CA PHE A 436 -2.14 -7.99 -14.58
C PHE A 436 -3.01 -9.05 -15.26
N MET A 437 -3.78 -8.66 -16.28
CA MET A 437 -4.59 -9.61 -17.06
C MET A 437 -3.71 -10.69 -17.68
N GLU A 438 -2.60 -10.30 -18.32
CA GLU A 438 -1.65 -11.21 -18.96
C GLU A 438 -1.12 -12.25 -17.94
N LYS A 439 -0.58 -11.78 -16.80
CA LYS A 439 -0.07 -12.66 -15.74
C LYS A 439 -1.17 -13.55 -15.14
N ALA A 440 -2.39 -13.02 -14.94
CA ALA A 440 -3.50 -13.80 -14.41
C ALA A 440 -3.89 -14.96 -15.34
N ILE A 441 -3.87 -14.73 -16.66
CA ILE A 441 -4.15 -15.75 -17.68
C ILE A 441 -3.05 -16.83 -17.69
N GLU A 442 -1.78 -16.43 -17.57
CA GLU A 442 -0.64 -17.35 -17.48
C GLU A 442 -0.75 -18.28 -16.26
N GLU A 443 -1.27 -17.77 -15.15
CA GLU A 443 -1.55 -18.52 -13.92
C GLU A 443 -2.85 -19.35 -14.00
N GLY A 444 -3.54 -19.32 -15.14
CA GLY A 444 -4.76 -20.09 -15.41
C GLY A 444 -6.04 -19.49 -14.83
N LEU A 445 -6.02 -18.21 -14.46
CA LEU A 445 -7.19 -17.45 -14.01
C LEU A 445 -7.86 -16.77 -15.20
N ALA A 446 -9.19 -16.81 -15.24
CA ALA A 446 -9.96 -16.04 -16.21
C ALA A 446 -10.11 -14.61 -15.69
N SER A 447 -9.23 -13.71 -16.16
CA SER A 447 -9.23 -12.27 -15.86
C SER A 447 -9.30 -11.48 -17.16
N GLU A 448 -10.04 -10.37 -17.16
CA GLU A 448 -10.15 -9.40 -18.26
C GLU A 448 -10.16 -7.99 -17.67
N GLY A 449 -9.62 -7.00 -18.39
CA GLY A 449 -9.57 -5.60 -17.99
C GLY A 449 -8.33 -5.18 -17.20
N GLY A 450 -8.31 -3.90 -16.80
CA GLY A 450 -7.35 -3.37 -15.82
C GLY A 450 -7.69 -3.78 -14.38
N LYS A 451 -6.72 -3.60 -13.47
CA LYS A 451 -6.87 -3.82 -12.03
C LYS A 451 -7.10 -2.49 -11.33
N LEU A 452 -8.32 -2.28 -10.81
CA LEU A 452 -8.65 -1.08 -10.05
C LEU A 452 -8.01 -1.12 -8.65
N ASP A 453 -6.87 -0.44 -8.49
CA ASP A 453 -6.17 -0.28 -7.22
C ASP A 453 -5.96 1.20 -6.79
N ASP A 454 -5.44 1.41 -5.59
CA ASP A 454 -4.76 2.65 -5.22
C ASP A 454 -3.48 2.76 -6.08
N ILE A 455 -3.26 3.92 -6.69
CA ILE A 455 -2.17 4.16 -7.63
C ILE A 455 -1.30 5.28 -7.08
N SER A 456 -0.06 4.94 -6.74
CA SER A 456 0.88 5.85 -6.12
C SER A 456 2.22 5.86 -6.86
N VAL A 457 2.69 7.06 -7.21
CA VAL A 457 3.98 7.28 -7.87
C VAL A 457 4.76 8.36 -7.15
N VAL A 458 6.02 8.07 -6.83
CA VAL A 458 7.03 9.07 -6.47
C VAL A 458 8.07 9.10 -7.57
N ALA A 459 8.14 10.21 -8.30
CA ALA A 459 9.17 10.45 -9.31
C ALA A 459 10.27 11.34 -8.75
N ALA A 460 11.52 11.03 -9.06
CA ALA A 460 12.68 11.76 -8.58
C ALA A 460 13.73 11.93 -9.68
N LEU A 461 14.18 13.17 -9.89
CA LEU A 461 15.27 13.50 -10.80
C LEU A 461 16.58 13.64 -10.02
N CYS A 462 17.61 12.89 -10.41
CA CYS A 462 18.94 13.03 -9.82
C CYS A 462 19.64 14.27 -10.36
N VAL A 463 19.97 15.22 -9.48
CA VAL A 463 20.63 16.49 -9.83
C VAL A 463 21.86 16.76 -8.96
N GLU A 464 22.78 17.58 -9.46
CA GLU A 464 23.87 18.13 -8.65
C GLU A 464 23.34 19.17 -7.66
N ASN A 465 23.88 19.16 -6.45
CA ASN A 465 23.58 20.15 -5.43
C ASN A 465 24.48 21.38 -5.65
N LYS A 466 23.92 22.41 -6.28
CA LYS A 466 24.60 23.69 -6.57
C LYS A 466 24.76 24.59 -5.36
#